data_AF-A0A6M1SHM1-F1
#
_entry.id   AF-A0A6M1SHM1-F1
#
_cell.length_a   1.000
_cell.length_b   1.000
_cell.length_c   1.000
_cell.angle_alpha   90.00
_cell.angle_beta   90.00
_cell.angle_gamma   90.00
#
_symmetry.space_group_name_H-M   'P 1'
#
loop_
_entity.id
_entity.type
_entity.pdbx_description
1 polymer ?
#
loop_
_entity_poly.entity_id
_entity_poly.type
_entity_poly.pdbx_seq_one_letter_code
_entity_poly.pdbx_strand_id
1 'polypeptide(L)' 'MVKVCRLNQAVADELGTMTGPEFKGAMKELNATLDQMAKLLGIGRRMVAAYRSDHPIPPHIALATRQLRSLLE' A
#
# COMPACT_ATOMS: atom_id res chain seq x y z
N MET A 1 16.68 8.66 -15.16
CA MET A 1 15.42 8.51 -14.41
C MET A 1 15.57 7.55 -13.21
N VAL A 2 16.54 7.73 -12.32
CA VAL A 2 16.73 6.86 -11.13
C VAL A 2 17.21 7.70 -9.95
N LYS A 3 16.29 8.38 -9.26
CA LYS A 3 16.61 9.09 -7.99
C LYS A 3 15.50 9.03 -6.93
N VAL A 4 14.39 8.32 -7.20
CA VAL A 4 13.25 8.25 -6.28
C VAL A 4 13.35 7.05 -5.31
N CYS A 5 14.20 6.06 -5.59
CA CYS A 5 14.18 4.78 -4.84
C CYS A 5 14.85 4.83 -3.45
N ARG A 6 15.88 5.69 -3.24
CA ARG A 6 16.65 5.67 -1.97
C ARG A 6 16.00 6.43 -0.82
N LEU A 7 15.18 7.45 -1.07
CA LEU A 7 14.48 8.16 0.01
C LEU A 7 13.34 7.33 0.61
N ASN A 8 12.74 6.41 -0.16
CA ASN A 8 11.55 5.66 0.26
C ASN A 8 11.84 4.53 1.25
N GLN A 9 13.11 4.18 1.49
CA GLN A 9 13.50 3.03 2.32
C GLN A 9 13.70 3.40 3.80
N ALA A 10 14.19 4.60 4.10
CA ALA A 10 14.44 5.04 5.49
C ALA A 10 13.18 5.51 6.21
N VAL A 11 12.26 6.18 5.49
CA VAL A 11 10.90 6.49 6.00
C VAL A 11 10.09 5.21 6.21
N ALA A 12 10.54 4.11 5.59
CA ALA A 12 9.84 2.86 5.65
C ALA A 12 9.98 2.16 7.02
N ASP A 13 11.17 2.14 7.60
CA ASP A 13 11.38 1.42 8.86
C ASP A 13 10.66 2.03 10.07
N GLU A 14 10.24 3.30 10.02
CA GLU A 14 9.46 3.96 11.09
C GLU A 14 7.94 3.68 11.02
N LEU A 15 7.43 3.20 9.89
CA LEU A 15 6.01 2.97 9.65
C LEU A 15 5.78 1.46 9.54
N GLY A 16 5.53 0.83 10.71
CA GLY A 16 5.43 -0.61 10.90
C GLY A 16 4.88 -1.42 9.73
N THR A 17 5.51 -2.57 9.49
CA THR A 17 5.20 -3.53 8.42
C THR A 17 3.71 -3.87 8.37
N MET A 18 3.08 -3.64 7.21
CA MET A 18 1.72 -4.11 6.94
C MET A 18 1.77 -5.49 6.30
N THR A 19 0.92 -6.39 6.77
CA THR A 19 0.85 -7.75 6.26
C THR A 19 -0.17 -7.86 5.11
N GLY A 20 0.00 -8.86 4.23
CA GLY A 20 -0.96 -9.15 3.15
C GLY A 20 -2.42 -9.28 3.62
N PRO A 21 -2.70 -9.98 4.74
CA PRO A 21 -4.04 -10.04 5.33
C PRO A 21 -4.60 -8.68 5.73
N GLU A 22 -3.79 -7.81 6.36
CA GLU A 22 -4.22 -6.46 6.73
C GLU A 22 -4.56 -5.62 5.50
N PHE A 23 -3.74 -5.70 4.44
CA PHE A 23 -3.99 -4.98 3.20
C PHE A 23 -5.27 -5.46 2.51
N LYS A 24 -5.53 -6.77 2.53
CA LYS A 24 -6.78 -7.35 2.03
C LYS A 24 -7.98 -6.92 2.87
N GLY A 25 -7.81 -6.75 4.17
CA GLY A 25 -8.81 -6.18 5.07
C GLY A 25 -9.14 -4.73 4.69
N ALA A 26 -8.11 -3.89 4.56
CA ALA A 26 -8.26 -2.52 4.12
C ALA A 26 -8.99 -2.41 2.77
N MET A 27 -8.64 -3.26 1.78
CA MET A 27 -9.34 -3.29 0.50
C MET A 27 -10.84 -3.58 0.63
N LYS A 28 -11.24 -4.46 1.55
CA LYS A 28 -12.65 -4.78 1.80
C LYS A 28 -13.38 -3.60 2.44
N GLU A 29 -12.76 -2.94 3.41
CA GLU A 29 -13.35 -1.79 4.09
C GLU A 29 -13.52 -0.58 3.16
N LEU A 30 -12.50 -0.34 2.31
CA LEU A 30 -12.52 0.68 1.26
C LEU A 30 -13.47 0.31 0.09
N ASN A 31 -14.04 -0.90 0.09
CA ASN A 31 -14.81 -1.49 -1.02
C ASN A 31 -14.15 -1.28 -2.39
N ALA A 32 -12.81 -1.34 -2.40
CA ALA A 32 -11.99 -0.95 -3.54
C ALA A 32 -11.46 -2.18 -4.28
N THR A 33 -11.61 -2.16 -5.60
CA THR A 33 -11.03 -3.15 -6.52
C THR A 33 -9.52 -2.95 -6.68
N LEU A 34 -8.84 -3.93 -7.31
CA LEU A 34 -7.40 -3.82 -7.63
C LEU A 34 -7.08 -2.57 -8.45
N ASP A 35 -7.96 -2.21 -9.38
CA ASP A 35 -7.83 -1.03 -10.23
C ASP A 35 -8.06 0.26 -9.45
N GLN A 36 -9.03 0.28 -8.54
CA GLN A 36 -9.28 1.43 -7.67
C GLN A 36 -8.12 1.67 -6.72
N MET A 37 -7.54 0.61 -6.12
CA MET A 37 -6.36 0.77 -5.28
C MET A 37 -5.13 1.23 -6.04
N ALA A 38 -4.93 0.72 -7.26
CA ALA A 38 -3.86 1.20 -8.13
C ALA A 38 -3.99 2.72 -8.38
N LYS A 39 -5.22 3.21 -8.59
CA LYS A 39 -5.49 4.65 -8.76
C LYS A 39 -5.28 5.44 -7.47
N LEU A 40 -5.78 4.96 -6.34
CA LEU A 40 -5.68 5.64 -5.04
C LEU A 40 -4.23 5.74 -4.54
N LEU A 41 -3.45 4.68 -4.74
CA LEU A 41 -2.05 4.61 -4.30
C LEU A 41 -1.07 5.11 -5.38
N GLY A 42 -1.54 5.35 -6.61
CA GLY A 42 -0.69 5.76 -7.74
C GLY A 42 0.31 4.67 -8.19
N ILE A 43 0.01 3.39 -7.96
CA ILE A 43 0.87 2.26 -8.29
C ILE A 43 0.29 1.37 -9.39
N GLY A 44 1.12 0.51 -9.98
CA GLY A 44 0.65 -0.44 -10.98
C GLY A 44 -0.24 -1.54 -10.38
N ARG A 45 -1.31 -1.93 -11.10
CA ARG A 45 -2.23 -3.03 -10.71
C ARG A 45 -1.53 -4.34 -10.36
N ARG A 46 -0.45 -4.66 -11.08
CA ARG A 46 0.38 -5.84 -10.83
C ARG A 46 1.07 -5.80 -9.46
N MET A 47 1.47 -4.61 -8.99
CA MET A 47 2.05 -4.45 -7.64
C MET A 47 0.98 -4.63 -6.57
N VAL A 48 -0.22 -4.08 -6.76
CA VAL A 48 -1.36 -4.30 -5.86
C VAL A 48 -1.66 -5.81 -5.74
N ALA A 49 -1.68 -6.52 -6.86
CA ALA A 49 -1.87 -7.98 -6.87
C ALA A 49 -0.73 -8.72 -6.14
N ALA A 50 0.52 -8.29 -6.32
CA ALA A 50 1.68 -8.88 -5.63
C ALA A 50 1.61 -8.70 -4.11
N TYR A 51 1.23 -7.51 -3.63
CA TYR A 51 1.07 -7.21 -2.19
C TYR A 51 -0.07 -7.99 -1.54
N ARG A 52 -1.09 -8.37 -2.32
CA ARG A 52 -2.17 -9.22 -1.84
C ARG A 52 -1.77 -10.69 -1.65
N SER A 53 -0.78 -11.18 -2.39
CA SER A 53 -0.46 -12.60 -2.45
C SER A 53 0.48 -13.06 -1.34
N ASP A 54 1.66 -12.44 -1.19
CA ASP A 54 2.59 -12.79 -0.09
C ASP A 54 3.84 -11.88 -0.03
N HIS A 55 3.83 -10.75 -0.73
CA HIS A 55 4.97 -9.85 -0.71
C HIS A 55 4.94 -8.94 0.51
N PRO A 56 6.09 -8.74 1.20
CA PRO A 56 6.18 -7.75 2.25
C PRO A 56 5.79 -6.38 1.68
N ILE A 57 4.81 -5.74 2.32
CA ILE A 57 4.28 -4.47 1.86
C ILE A 57 5.25 -3.39 2.28
N PRO A 58 5.75 -2.58 1.33
CA PRO A 58 6.59 -1.46 1.67
C PRO A 58 5.85 -0.50 2.61
N PRO A 59 6.51 -0.01 3.65
CA PRO A 59 5.88 0.87 4.64
C PRO A 59 5.23 2.16 4.11
N HIS A 60 5.74 2.72 3.01
CA HIS A 60 5.08 3.87 2.36
C HIS A 60 3.69 3.50 1.80
N ILE A 61 3.51 2.27 1.32
CA ILE A 61 2.21 1.73 0.92
C ILE A 61 1.34 1.46 2.14
N ALA A 62 1.92 0.94 3.23
CA ALA A 62 1.22 0.73 4.49
C ALA A 62 0.65 2.05 5.05
N LEU A 63 1.46 3.11 5.08
CA LEU A 63 1.04 4.45 5.50
C LEU A 63 -0.08 4.98 4.61
N ALA A 64 0.10 4.93 3.29
CA ALA A 64 -0.91 5.42 2.34
C ALA A 64 -2.25 4.66 2.51
N THR A 65 -2.18 3.34 2.72
CA THR A 65 -3.37 2.51 2.97
C THR A 65 -4.06 2.88 4.28
N ARG A 66 -3.31 3.12 5.36
CA ARG A 66 -3.84 3.58 6.65
C ARG A 66 -4.47 4.97 6.53
N GLN A 67 -3.83 5.88 5.78
CA GLN A 67 -4.34 7.22 5.56
C GLN A 67 -5.66 7.20 4.77
N LEU A 68 -5.73 6.38 3.71
CA LEU A 68 -6.96 6.19 2.94
C LEU A 68 -8.10 5.66 3.81
N ARG A 69 -7.80 4.76 4.76
CA ARG A 69 -8.77 4.26 5.73
C ARG A 69 -9.26 5.36 6.67
N SER A 70 -8.36 6.19 7.20
CA SER A 70 -8.70 7.31 8.09
C SER A 70 -9.53 8.40 7.39
N LEU A 71 -9.38 8.57 6.09
CA LEU A 71 -10.16 9.53 5.29
C LEU A 71 -11.61 9.11 5.02
N LEU A 72 -12.00 7.90 5.44
CA LEU A 72 -13.37 7.37 5.30
C LEU A 72 -14.19 7.46 6.59
N GLU A 73 -13.65 8.09 7.65
CA GLU A 73 -14.41 8.44 8.87
C GLU A 73 -15.34 9.65 8.65
#